data_AF-A0A0M2CW26-F1
#
_entry.id   AF-A0A0M2CW26-F1
#
_cell.length_a   1.000
_cell.length_b   1.000
_cell.length_c   1.000
_cell.angle_alpha   90.00
_cell.angle_beta   90.00
_cell.angle_gamma   90.00
#
_symmetry.space_group_name_H-M   'P 1'
#
loop_
_entity.id
_entity.type
_entity.pdbx_description
1 polymer ?
#
loop_
_entity_poly.entity_id
_entity_poly.type
_entity_poly.pdbx_seq_one_letter_code
_entity_poly.pdbx_strand_id
1 'polypeptide(L)'
;MRLEPTWFTDPVSPVFGAASAAAFGALSLIDPSRLSPARRRLYRAGVVATTAWWAGVTTDRAALVPANVVAGVASGAAVLALSDASESLDARIVGRLEAAGVSHPRRWLAAASVASVLVGYAVARAGARADAQALEVGEESMRTRALTPAVREVVHGILQATDTAEARVLLGQLTVAQESYFDDGVEGFSATVEFQVPDDVVRVVPHQQTYPVRARCLGSDGTQLQIGLQLMEGKLSYLAIDFVEEAYFEDESAIDVVEELLDQWPDPTDLRYLREGPDGHLLPVT
;
A
#
# COMPACT_ATOMS: atom_id res chain seq x y z
N MET A 1 -18.89 19.74 -10.82
CA MET A 1 -17.61 19.45 -10.14
C MET A 1 -16.52 19.48 -11.20
N ARG A 2 -15.61 20.47 -11.17
CA ARG A 2 -14.45 20.49 -12.08
C ARG A 2 -13.39 19.56 -11.47
N LEU A 3 -13.00 18.52 -12.20
CA LEU A 3 -11.84 17.71 -11.85
C LEU A 3 -10.62 18.63 -11.96
N GLU A 4 -9.98 18.92 -10.81
CA GLU A 4 -8.66 19.56 -10.77
C GLU A 4 -7.72 18.73 -11.66
N PRO A 5 -6.93 19.36 -12.53
CA PRO A 5 -6.17 18.60 -13.49
C PRO A 5 -4.98 17.95 -12.77
N THR A 6 -5.00 16.62 -12.72
CA THR A 6 -4.20 15.75 -11.82
C THR A 6 -2.68 15.78 -12.05
N TRP A 7 -2.22 16.46 -13.10
CA TRP A 7 -0.83 16.41 -13.56
C TRP A 7 0.18 17.12 -12.66
N PHE A 8 -0.24 17.98 -11.73
CA PHE A 8 0.62 18.61 -10.72
C PHE A 8 0.69 17.87 -9.38
N THR A 9 -0.19 16.89 -9.18
CA THR A 9 -0.36 16.14 -7.94
C THR A 9 -0.09 14.64 -8.12
N ASP A 10 0.43 14.28 -9.29
CA ASP A 10 0.81 12.94 -9.67
C ASP A 10 2.35 12.86 -9.71
N PRO A 11 2.99 12.07 -8.83
CA PRO A 11 4.45 11.98 -8.75
C PRO A 11 5.08 11.40 -10.02
N VAL A 12 4.34 10.65 -10.85
CA VAL A 12 4.86 10.08 -12.10
C VAL A 12 4.54 10.94 -13.33
N SER A 13 3.85 12.08 -13.15
CA SER A 13 3.56 13.02 -14.23
C SER A 13 4.84 13.74 -14.71
N PRO A 14 5.09 13.80 -16.02
CA PRO A 14 6.23 14.55 -16.57
C PRO A 14 6.13 16.05 -16.26
N VAL A 15 4.92 16.56 -16.05
CA VAL A 15 4.72 17.97 -15.73
C VAL A 15 5.08 18.25 -14.27
N PHE A 16 4.76 17.34 -13.34
CA PHE A 16 5.22 17.43 -11.96
C PHE A 16 6.75 17.35 -11.87
N GLY A 17 7.37 16.40 -12.59
CA GLY A 17 8.83 16.28 -12.66
C GLY A 17 9.50 17.56 -13.21
N ALA A 18 8.97 18.14 -14.28
CA ALA A 18 9.48 19.40 -14.83
C ALA A 18 9.27 20.59 -13.89
N ALA A 19 8.09 20.71 -13.28
CA ALA A 19 7.75 21.83 -12.38
C ALA A 19 8.57 21.81 -11.09
N SER A 20 8.75 20.63 -10.47
CA SER A 20 9.59 20.47 -9.29
C SER A 20 11.06 20.76 -9.59
N ALA A 21 11.60 20.24 -10.70
CA ALA A 21 12.97 20.53 -11.11
C ALA A 21 13.20 22.03 -11.36
N ALA A 22 12.26 22.70 -12.03
CA ALA A 22 12.33 24.14 -12.25
C ALA A 22 12.27 24.93 -10.93
N ALA A 23 11.41 24.55 -9.99
CA ALA A 23 11.27 25.21 -8.69
C ALA A 23 12.56 25.11 -7.85
N PHE A 24 13.10 23.89 -7.69
CA PHE A 24 14.35 23.68 -6.94
C PHE A 24 15.56 24.31 -7.63
N GLY A 25 15.62 24.26 -8.97
CA GLY A 25 16.65 24.95 -9.75
C GLY A 25 16.61 26.46 -9.56
N ALA A 26 15.41 27.07 -9.61
CA ALA A 26 15.22 28.51 -9.42
C ALA A 26 15.60 28.96 -8.00
N LEU A 27 15.21 28.20 -6.97
CA LEU A 27 15.63 28.46 -5.60
C LEU A 27 17.15 28.39 -5.44
N SER A 28 17.81 27.42 -6.09
CA SER A 28 19.27 27.25 -6.06
C SER A 28 20.07 28.37 -6.73
N LEU A 29 19.43 29.16 -7.62
CA LEU A 29 20.06 30.34 -8.21
C LEU A 29 20.16 31.52 -7.23
N ILE A 30 19.37 31.52 -6.16
CA ILE A 30 19.33 32.61 -5.18
C ILE A 30 20.47 32.44 -4.19
N ASP A 31 21.24 33.51 -3.95
CA ASP A 31 22.26 33.54 -2.92
C ASP A 31 21.69 34.12 -1.62
N PRO A 32 21.36 33.29 -0.60
CA PRO A 32 20.73 33.77 0.64
C PRO A 32 21.63 34.70 1.45
N SER A 33 22.97 34.60 1.29
CA SER A 33 23.93 35.43 2.02
C SER A 33 23.88 36.91 1.63
N ARG A 34 23.38 37.21 0.42
CA ARG A 34 23.26 38.56 -0.13
C ARG A 34 21.87 39.17 0.10
N LEU A 35 20.96 38.43 0.75
CA LEU A 35 19.59 38.88 0.98
C LEU A 35 19.48 39.70 2.27
N SER A 36 18.71 40.78 2.22
CA SER A 36 18.24 41.48 3.42
C SER A 36 17.42 40.52 4.33
N PRO A 37 17.30 40.78 5.64
CA PRO A 37 16.57 39.90 6.57
C PRO A 37 15.13 39.58 6.15
N ALA A 38 14.40 40.55 5.60
CA ALA A 38 13.02 40.35 5.12
C ALA A 38 12.97 39.43 3.89
N ARG A 39 13.86 39.65 2.92
CA ARG A 39 13.97 38.79 1.72
C ARG A 39 14.44 37.38 2.06
N ARG A 40 15.29 37.22 3.07
CA ARG A 40 15.74 35.91 3.55
C ARG A 40 14.60 35.10 4.18
N ARG A 41 13.71 35.75 4.94
CA ARG A 41 12.48 35.10 5.45
C ARG A 41 11.56 34.65 4.32
N LEU A 42 11.38 35.48 3.29
CA LEU A 42 10.58 35.14 2.11
C LEU A 42 11.18 33.96 1.34
N TYR A 43 12.51 33.95 1.16
CA TYR A 43 13.24 32.82 0.57
C TYR A 43 13.00 31.53 1.35
N ARG A 44 13.18 31.54 2.69
CA ARG A 44 12.93 30.37 3.54
C ARG A 44 11.49 29.88 3.43
N ALA A 45 10.51 30.78 3.41
CA ALA A 45 9.12 30.41 3.19
C ALA A 45 8.91 29.73 1.82
N GLY A 46 9.57 30.21 0.77
CA GLY A 46 9.54 29.59 -0.56
C GLY A 46 10.16 28.20 -0.60
N VAL A 47 11.30 27.99 0.07
CA VAL A 47 11.94 26.67 0.21
C VAL A 47 11.01 25.72 0.97
N VAL A 48 10.44 26.15 2.10
CA VAL A 48 9.50 25.35 2.89
C VAL A 48 8.27 24.95 2.06
N ALA A 49 7.64 25.91 1.38
CA ALA A 49 6.46 25.64 0.56
C ALA A 49 6.77 24.65 -0.57
N THR A 50 7.91 24.81 -1.24
CA THR A 50 8.33 23.93 -2.35
C THR A 50 8.62 22.51 -1.84
N THR A 51 9.35 22.38 -0.73
CA THR A 51 9.65 21.09 -0.12
C THR A 51 8.40 20.39 0.41
N ALA A 52 7.50 21.13 1.08
CA ALA A 52 6.24 20.58 1.59
C ALA A 52 5.31 20.13 0.45
N TRP A 53 5.22 20.90 -0.64
CA TRP A 53 4.47 20.51 -1.83
C TRP A 53 5.06 19.24 -2.46
N TRP A 54 6.38 19.21 -2.69
CA TRP A 54 7.04 18.06 -3.29
C TRP A 54 6.84 16.80 -2.44
N ALA A 55 7.12 16.87 -1.13
CA ALA A 55 6.92 15.76 -0.20
C ALA A 55 5.46 15.30 -0.15
N GLY A 56 4.50 16.23 -0.14
CA GLY A 56 3.08 15.90 -0.15
C GLY A 56 2.61 15.18 -1.43
N VAL A 57 3.32 15.33 -2.56
CA VAL A 57 3.02 14.63 -3.81
C VAL A 57 3.75 13.30 -3.91
N THR A 58 4.97 13.19 -3.38
CA THR A 58 5.81 11.99 -3.51
C THR A 58 5.70 10.99 -2.36
N THR A 59 5.10 11.36 -1.23
CA THR A 59 4.86 10.43 -0.12
C THR A 59 3.66 9.55 -0.43
N ASP A 60 3.82 8.24 -0.21
CA ASP A 60 2.85 7.21 -0.58
C ASP A 60 1.44 7.44 0.01
N ARG A 61 0.41 7.17 -0.79
CA ARG A 61 -1.01 7.34 -0.41
C ARG A 61 -1.59 6.10 0.28
N ALA A 62 -0.85 5.00 0.33
CA ALA A 62 -1.30 3.73 0.91
C ALA A 62 -1.35 3.71 2.46
N ALA A 63 -0.80 4.71 3.15
CA ALA A 63 -0.85 4.77 4.61
C ALA A 63 -2.25 5.21 5.12
N LEU A 64 -2.78 4.50 6.12
CA LEU A 64 -4.11 4.68 6.77
C LEU A 64 -4.32 6.01 7.54
N VAL A 65 -3.46 7.01 7.33
CA VAL A 65 -3.55 8.39 7.88
C VAL A 65 -3.19 9.34 6.73
N PRO A 66 -3.65 10.61 6.68
CA PRO A 66 -3.21 11.59 5.67
C PRO A 66 -1.71 11.92 5.79
N ALA A 67 -0.86 10.96 5.46
CA ALA A 67 0.58 10.95 5.65
C ALA A 67 1.26 12.00 4.78
N ASN A 68 0.64 12.37 3.66
CA ASN A 68 1.10 13.44 2.78
C ASN A 68 1.07 14.83 3.44
N VAL A 69 0.04 15.14 4.23
CA VAL A 69 -0.07 16.42 4.95
C VAL A 69 0.91 16.43 6.12
N VAL A 70 1.01 15.32 6.86
CA VAL A 70 1.94 15.18 8.00
C VAL A 70 3.40 15.20 7.55
N ALA A 71 3.75 14.49 6.47
CA ALA A 71 5.08 14.50 5.88
C ALA A 71 5.44 15.86 5.29
N GLY A 72 4.50 16.54 4.62
CA GLY A 72 4.71 17.91 4.12
C GLY A 72 4.97 18.91 5.25
N VAL A 73 4.18 18.84 6.33
CA VAL A 73 4.33 19.72 7.51
C VAL A 73 5.60 19.40 8.29
N ALA A 74 5.91 18.12 8.52
CA ALA A 74 7.12 17.69 9.22
C ALA A 74 8.38 18.07 8.44
N SER A 75 8.36 17.89 7.11
CA SER A 75 9.46 18.31 6.23
C SER A 75 9.64 19.83 6.26
N GLY A 76 8.55 20.60 6.23
CA GLY A 76 8.60 22.06 6.34
C GLY A 76 9.16 22.55 7.67
N ALA A 77 8.77 21.91 8.79
CA ALA A 77 9.29 22.21 10.12
C ALA A 77 10.79 21.86 10.25
N ALA A 78 11.21 20.71 9.71
CA ALA A 78 12.61 20.31 9.68
C ALA A 78 13.47 21.30 8.86
N VAL A 79 12.99 21.74 7.70
CA VAL A 79 13.66 22.76 6.87
C VAL A 79 13.84 24.08 7.65
N LEU A 80 12.82 24.53 8.38
CA LEU A 80 12.93 25.74 9.21
C LEU A 80 13.95 25.57 10.35
N ALA A 81 13.92 24.43 11.04
CA ALA A 81 14.85 24.14 12.12
C ALA A 81 16.31 24.05 11.64
N LEU A 82 16.52 23.57 10.41
CA LEU A 82 17.84 23.39 9.81
C LEU A 82 18.28 24.57 8.92
N SER A 83 17.45 25.60 8.77
CA SER A 83 17.68 26.68 7.80
C SER A 83 19.04 27.37 7.97
N ASP A 84 19.42 27.75 9.20
CA ASP A 84 20.69 28.44 9.44
C ASP A 84 21.90 27.51 9.18
N ALA A 85 21.80 26.22 9.54
CA ALA A 85 22.82 25.23 9.25
C ALA A 85 22.96 25.01 7.73
N SER A 86 21.83 24.91 7.02
CA SER A 86 21.79 24.75 5.57
C SER A 86 22.39 25.95 4.82
N GLU A 87 22.08 27.18 5.24
CA GLU A 87 22.65 28.40 4.66
C GLU A 87 24.16 28.49 4.90
N SER A 88 24.63 28.05 6.07
CA SER A 88 26.07 28.00 6.36
C SER A 88 26.82 26.96 5.51
N LEU A 89 26.18 25.82 5.24
CA LEU A 89 26.72 24.77 4.41
C LEU A 89 26.73 25.18 2.93
N ASP A 90 25.66 25.81 2.45
CA ASP A 90 25.58 26.41 1.12
C ASP A 90 26.70 27.44 0.89
N ALA A 91 26.91 28.35 1.84
CA ALA A 91 27.99 29.34 1.77
C ALA A 91 29.38 28.67 1.72
N ARG A 92 29.60 27.58 2.46
CA ARG A 92 30.85 26.81 2.39
C ARG A 92 31.05 26.12 1.05
N ILE A 93 29.99 25.56 0.46
CA ILE A 93 30.04 24.91 -0.85
C ILE A 93 30.37 25.93 -1.93
N VAL A 94 29.68 27.08 -1.95
CA VAL A 94 29.96 28.17 -2.90
C VAL A 94 31.39 28.67 -2.73
N GLY A 95 31.83 28.94 -1.50
CA GLY A 95 33.20 29.39 -1.23
C GLY A 95 34.26 28.39 -1.70
N ARG A 96 34.00 27.08 -1.60
CA ARG A 96 34.89 26.04 -2.14
C ARG A 96 34.91 26.01 -3.67
N LEU A 97 33.75 26.18 -4.32
CA LEU A 97 33.65 26.24 -5.79
C LEU A 97 34.36 27.49 -6.34
N GLU A 98 34.22 28.63 -5.66
CA GLU A 98 34.96 29.86 -6.00
C GLU A 98 36.47 29.68 -5.81
N ALA A 99 36.90 29.06 -4.70
CA ALA A 99 38.30 28.76 -4.45
C ALA A 99 38.89 27.76 -5.48
N ALA A 100 38.06 26.89 -6.05
CA ALA A 100 38.42 25.99 -7.13
C ALA A 100 38.40 26.66 -8.53
N GLY A 101 38.10 27.96 -8.61
CA GLY A 101 38.10 28.72 -9.87
C GLY A 101 36.85 28.52 -10.74
N VAL A 102 35.76 27.97 -10.19
CA VAL A 102 34.51 27.77 -10.94
C VAL A 102 33.88 29.12 -11.26
N SER A 103 33.73 29.42 -12.54
CA SER A 103 32.97 30.59 -12.97
C SER A 103 31.46 30.31 -12.81
N HIS A 104 30.76 31.18 -12.08
CA HIS A 104 29.32 31.10 -11.78
C HIS A 104 28.86 29.89 -10.93
N PRO A 105 29.35 29.72 -9.67
CA PRO A 105 29.00 28.59 -8.79
C PRO A 105 27.50 28.35 -8.63
N ARG A 106 26.69 29.41 -8.56
CA ARG A 106 25.22 29.33 -8.41
C ARG A 106 24.53 28.65 -9.60
N ARG A 107 25.04 28.85 -10.82
CA ARG A 107 24.49 28.19 -12.02
C ARG A 107 24.78 26.69 -11.99
N TRP A 108 25.96 26.30 -11.49
CA TRP A 108 26.33 24.90 -11.31
C TRP A 108 25.49 24.22 -10.23
N LEU A 109 25.24 24.89 -9.10
CA LEU A 109 24.36 24.37 -8.06
C LEU A 109 22.91 24.21 -8.54
N ALA A 110 22.41 25.19 -9.29
CA ALA A 110 21.09 25.08 -9.91
C ALA A 110 21.01 23.91 -10.91
N ALA A 111 22.02 23.74 -11.76
CA ALA A 111 22.09 22.62 -12.70
C ALA A 111 22.15 21.26 -11.96
N ALA A 112 22.96 21.17 -10.89
CA ALA A 112 23.06 19.97 -10.06
C ALA A 112 21.71 19.65 -9.39
N SER A 113 21.04 20.65 -8.83
CA SER A 113 19.72 20.50 -8.20
C SER A 113 18.67 20.01 -9.19
N VAL A 114 18.61 20.60 -10.39
CA VAL A 114 17.74 20.14 -11.49
C VAL A 114 18.04 18.69 -11.85
N ALA A 115 19.32 18.35 -12.03
CA ALA A 115 19.72 16.99 -12.37
C ALA A 115 19.32 15.99 -11.28
N SER A 116 19.52 16.31 -9.99
CA SER A 116 19.11 15.45 -8.88
C SER A 116 17.60 15.19 -8.85
N VAL A 117 16.78 16.23 -9.06
CA VAL A 117 15.31 16.08 -9.09
C VAL A 117 14.87 15.24 -10.29
N LEU A 118 15.46 15.45 -11.47
CA LEU A 118 15.15 14.65 -12.66
C LEU A 118 15.57 13.19 -12.53
N VAL A 119 16.71 12.90 -11.89
CA VAL A 119 17.14 11.53 -11.57
C VAL A 119 16.14 10.88 -10.61
N GLY A 120 15.76 11.57 -9.53
CA GLY A 120 14.77 11.06 -8.59
C GLY A 120 13.42 10.77 -9.27
N TYR A 121 12.96 11.66 -10.13
CA TYR A 121 11.76 11.46 -10.95
C TYR A 121 11.90 10.25 -11.90
N ALA A 122 13.04 10.10 -12.57
CA ALA A 122 13.28 8.98 -13.47
C ALA A 122 13.27 7.63 -12.73
N VAL A 123 13.85 7.58 -11.52
CA VAL A 123 13.81 6.40 -10.65
C VAL A 123 12.38 6.08 -10.21
N ALA A 124 11.63 7.06 -9.71
CA ALA A 124 10.23 6.87 -9.31
C ALA A 124 9.35 6.39 -10.47
N ARG A 125 9.55 6.95 -11.66
CA ARG A 125 8.84 6.54 -12.88
C ARG A 125 9.26 5.16 -13.38
N ALA A 126 10.52 4.77 -13.19
CA ALA A 126 10.99 3.42 -13.52
C ALA A 126 10.36 2.40 -12.56
N GLY A 127 10.31 2.70 -11.26
CA GLY A 127 9.62 1.88 -10.25
C GLY A 127 8.14 1.71 -10.59
N ALA A 128 7.40 2.80 -10.78
CA ALA A 128 5.98 2.73 -11.14
C ALA A 128 5.69 1.98 -12.45
N ARG A 129 6.62 1.99 -13.41
CA ARG A 129 6.50 1.16 -14.62
C ARG A 129 6.80 -0.31 -14.35
N ALA A 130 7.79 -0.60 -13.51
CA ALA A 130 8.09 -1.97 -13.10
C ALA A 130 6.91 -2.56 -12.32
N ASP A 131 6.28 -1.78 -11.43
CA ASP A 131 5.08 -2.20 -10.69
C ASP A 131 3.89 -2.41 -11.63
N ALA A 132 3.63 -1.48 -12.56
CA ALA A 132 2.59 -1.65 -13.57
C ALA A 132 2.84 -2.87 -14.47
N GLN A 133 4.10 -3.12 -14.85
CA GLN A 133 4.48 -4.32 -15.60
C GLN A 133 4.37 -5.60 -14.77
N ALA A 134 4.69 -5.56 -13.48
CA ALA A 134 4.50 -6.69 -12.57
C ALA A 134 3.01 -7.03 -12.41
N LEU A 135 2.15 -6.01 -12.35
CA LEU A 135 0.69 -6.18 -12.35
C LEU A 135 0.17 -6.72 -13.69
N GLU A 136 0.62 -6.20 -14.84
CA GLU A 136 0.23 -6.71 -16.17
C GLU A 136 0.70 -8.15 -16.41
N VAL A 137 1.93 -8.50 -16.01
CA VAL A 137 2.46 -9.88 -16.06
C VAL A 137 1.73 -10.80 -15.08
N GLY A 138 1.29 -10.26 -13.95
CA GLY A 138 0.42 -10.95 -13.00
C GLY A 138 -0.96 -11.26 -13.59
N GLU A 139 -1.61 -10.29 -14.23
CA GLU A 139 -2.92 -10.47 -14.88
C GLU A 139 -2.88 -11.49 -16.04
N GLU A 140 -1.82 -11.53 -16.86
CA GLU A 140 -1.68 -12.54 -17.92
C GLU A 140 -1.43 -13.97 -17.38
N SER A 141 -0.91 -14.08 -16.15
CA SER A 141 -0.63 -15.35 -15.46
C SER A 141 -1.77 -15.81 -14.55
N MET A 142 -2.80 -14.98 -14.36
CA MET A 142 -3.95 -15.31 -13.52
C MET A 142 -4.86 -16.30 -14.26
N ARG A 143 -4.97 -17.50 -13.68
CA ARG A 143 -5.79 -18.61 -14.19
C ARG A 143 -6.90 -18.92 -13.21
N THR A 144 -7.98 -19.49 -13.72
CA THR A 144 -9.08 -19.97 -12.89
C THR A 144 -9.10 -21.49 -12.86
N ARG A 145 -9.23 -22.09 -11.68
CA ARG A 145 -9.44 -23.53 -11.50
C ARG A 145 -10.66 -23.82 -10.65
N ALA A 146 -11.15 -25.05 -10.72
CA ALA A 146 -12.20 -25.49 -9.81
C ALA A 146 -11.68 -25.49 -8.36
N LEU A 147 -12.50 -24.99 -7.43
CA LEU A 147 -12.18 -25.06 -6.00
C LEU A 147 -11.92 -26.50 -5.57
N THR A 148 -10.87 -26.70 -4.78
CA THR A 148 -10.60 -28.00 -4.17
C THR A 148 -11.75 -28.40 -3.23
N PRO A 149 -11.99 -29.72 -3.04
CA PRO A 149 -13.03 -30.17 -2.12
C PRO A 149 -12.84 -29.63 -0.70
N ALA A 150 -11.61 -29.56 -0.20
CA ALA A 150 -11.32 -29.05 1.14
C ALA A 150 -11.74 -27.58 1.30
N VAL A 151 -11.31 -26.69 0.39
CA VAL A 151 -11.71 -25.28 0.42
C VAL A 151 -13.22 -25.12 0.36
N ARG A 152 -13.88 -25.88 -0.52
CA ARG A 152 -15.34 -25.85 -0.66
C ARG A 152 -16.03 -26.21 0.65
N GLU A 153 -15.59 -27.28 1.31
CA GLU A 153 -16.18 -27.72 2.57
C GLU A 153 -15.91 -26.76 3.73
N VAL A 154 -14.71 -26.14 3.78
CA VAL A 154 -14.39 -25.10 4.79
C VAL A 154 -15.33 -23.90 4.64
N VAL A 155 -15.47 -23.35 3.43
CA VAL A 155 -16.38 -22.22 3.18
C VAL A 155 -17.83 -22.61 3.47
N HIS A 156 -18.22 -23.81 3.05
CA HIS A 156 -19.56 -24.34 3.32
C HIS A 156 -19.84 -24.41 4.82
N GLY A 157 -18.91 -24.92 5.63
CA GLY A 157 -19.02 -24.98 7.08
C GLY A 157 -19.12 -23.59 7.74
N ILE A 158 -18.29 -22.63 7.31
CA ILE A 158 -18.35 -21.24 7.78
C ILE A 158 -19.73 -20.62 7.51
N LEU A 159 -20.27 -20.80 6.31
CA LEU A 159 -21.57 -20.25 5.93
C LEU A 159 -22.73 -20.95 6.66
N GLN A 160 -22.68 -22.29 6.77
CA GLN A 160 -23.71 -23.09 7.42
C GLN A 160 -23.78 -22.92 8.94
N ALA A 161 -22.69 -22.49 9.58
CA ALA A 161 -22.70 -22.16 11.01
C ALA A 161 -23.78 -21.11 11.35
N THR A 162 -24.21 -20.30 10.37
CA THR A 162 -25.28 -19.33 10.54
C THR A 162 -26.46 -19.60 9.60
N ASP A 163 -27.66 -19.77 10.16
CA ASP A 163 -28.89 -19.84 9.35
C ASP A 163 -29.42 -18.43 9.02
N THR A 164 -28.73 -17.73 8.11
CA THR A 164 -29.13 -16.40 7.64
C THR A 164 -29.53 -16.40 6.17
N ALA A 165 -30.26 -15.37 5.74
CA ALA A 165 -30.56 -15.17 4.33
C ALA A 165 -29.28 -14.94 3.51
N GLU A 166 -28.32 -14.18 4.05
CA GLU A 166 -27.02 -13.92 3.45
C GLU A 166 -26.22 -15.22 3.24
N ALA A 167 -26.15 -16.08 4.27
CA ALA A 167 -25.50 -17.38 4.17
C ALA A 167 -26.03 -18.22 3.00
N ARG A 168 -27.36 -18.25 2.82
CA ARG A 168 -28.00 -19.00 1.71
C ARG A 168 -27.66 -18.42 0.34
N VAL A 169 -27.54 -17.10 0.21
CA VAL A 169 -27.10 -16.46 -1.04
C VAL A 169 -25.65 -16.82 -1.34
N LEU A 170 -24.76 -16.71 -0.34
CA LEU A 170 -23.34 -17.03 -0.48
C LEU A 170 -23.11 -18.52 -0.76
N LEU A 171 -23.92 -19.42 -0.19
CA LEU A 171 -23.91 -20.84 -0.53
C LEU A 171 -24.27 -21.07 -2.00
N GLY A 172 -25.22 -20.28 -2.55
CA GLY A 172 -25.52 -20.27 -3.97
C GLY A 172 -24.32 -19.84 -4.81
N GLN A 173 -23.62 -18.76 -4.42
CA GLN A 173 -22.40 -18.31 -5.11
C GLN A 173 -21.28 -19.37 -5.06
N LEU A 174 -21.10 -20.05 -3.92
CA LEU A 174 -20.09 -21.10 -3.76
C LEU A 174 -20.23 -22.22 -4.79
N THR A 175 -21.45 -22.51 -5.28
CA THR A 175 -21.67 -23.55 -6.29
C THR A 175 -21.03 -23.23 -7.64
N VAL A 176 -20.90 -21.94 -7.98
CA VAL A 176 -20.33 -21.46 -9.25
C VAL A 176 -18.95 -20.81 -9.09
N ALA A 177 -18.49 -20.63 -7.85
CA ALA A 177 -17.20 -20.05 -7.53
C ALA A 177 -16.04 -20.91 -8.04
N GLN A 178 -15.03 -20.23 -8.55
CA GLN A 178 -13.74 -20.79 -8.95
C GLN A 178 -12.64 -20.15 -8.12
N GLU A 179 -11.49 -20.80 -8.06
CA GLU A 179 -10.28 -20.22 -7.50
C GLU A 179 -9.52 -19.48 -8.58
N SER A 180 -9.19 -18.23 -8.32
CA SER A 180 -8.19 -17.47 -9.06
C SER A 180 -6.82 -17.79 -8.48
N TYR A 181 -5.87 -18.17 -9.33
CA TYR A 181 -4.51 -18.48 -8.91
C TYR A 181 -3.50 -18.00 -9.96
N PHE A 182 -2.27 -17.73 -9.52
CA PHE A 182 -1.16 -17.44 -10.41
C PHE A 182 -0.50 -18.73 -10.88
N ASP A 183 -0.34 -18.90 -12.18
CA ASP A 183 0.41 -20.02 -12.77
C ASP A 183 1.91 -19.69 -12.77
N ASP A 184 2.52 -19.71 -11.60
CA ASP A 184 3.95 -19.41 -11.37
C ASP A 184 4.85 -20.66 -11.45
N GLY A 185 4.27 -21.83 -11.73
CA GLY A 185 4.97 -23.12 -11.78
C GLY A 185 5.33 -23.70 -10.41
N VAL A 186 4.88 -23.09 -9.31
CA VAL A 186 5.03 -23.60 -7.95
C VAL A 186 3.77 -24.39 -7.59
N GLU A 187 3.87 -25.72 -7.62
CA GLU A 187 2.81 -26.58 -7.09
C GLU A 187 2.97 -26.68 -5.57
N GLY A 188 1.97 -26.21 -4.82
CA GLY A 188 1.99 -26.21 -3.36
C GLY A 188 0.64 -25.92 -2.73
N PHE A 189 0.55 -26.14 -1.42
CA PHE A 189 -0.54 -25.60 -0.61
C PHE A 189 -0.44 -24.08 -0.57
N SER A 190 -1.58 -23.40 -0.60
CA SER A 190 -1.64 -21.98 -0.23
C SER A 190 -2.62 -21.79 0.91
N ALA A 191 -2.20 -20.99 1.89
CA ALA A 191 -3.02 -20.56 3.02
C ALA A 191 -4.14 -19.58 2.61
N THR A 192 -4.18 -19.19 1.33
CA THR A 192 -5.09 -18.19 0.80
C THR A 192 -5.80 -18.69 -0.45
N VAL A 193 -7.04 -18.22 -0.66
CA VAL A 193 -7.83 -18.51 -1.86
C VAL A 193 -8.55 -17.24 -2.28
N GLU A 194 -8.29 -16.80 -3.51
CA GLU A 194 -9.07 -15.75 -4.16
C GLU A 194 -10.21 -16.38 -4.98
N PHE A 195 -11.43 -15.91 -4.78
CA PHE A 195 -12.61 -16.43 -5.47
C PHE A 195 -12.94 -15.59 -6.71
N GLN A 196 -13.08 -16.28 -7.85
CA GLN A 196 -13.73 -15.73 -9.02
C GLN A 196 -15.20 -16.16 -9.04
N VAL A 197 -16.11 -15.19 -8.91
CA VAL A 197 -17.57 -15.41 -8.94
C VAL A 197 -18.20 -14.60 -10.08
N PRO A 198 -19.01 -15.24 -10.96
CA PRO A 198 -19.70 -14.56 -12.06
C PRO A 198 -20.49 -13.32 -11.63
N ASP A 199 -20.66 -12.35 -12.54
CA ASP A 199 -21.35 -11.08 -12.26
C ASP A 199 -22.88 -11.18 -12.15
N ASP A 200 -23.46 -12.25 -12.68
CA ASP A 200 -24.90 -12.49 -12.77
C ASP A 200 -25.50 -13.13 -11.50
N VAL A 201 -24.68 -13.39 -10.49
CA VAL A 201 -25.14 -13.93 -9.20
C VAL A 201 -25.84 -12.87 -8.34
N VAL A 202 -26.71 -13.33 -7.44
CA VAL A 202 -27.31 -12.47 -6.41
C VAL A 202 -26.22 -12.00 -5.44
N ARG A 203 -26.17 -10.70 -5.16
CA ARG A 203 -25.19 -10.07 -4.27
C ARG A 203 -25.76 -9.88 -2.86
N VAL A 204 -24.92 -10.08 -1.84
CA VAL A 204 -25.28 -9.78 -0.44
C VAL A 204 -24.98 -8.33 -0.08
N VAL A 205 -25.68 -7.78 0.91
CA VAL A 205 -25.49 -6.43 1.45
C VAL A 205 -25.13 -6.54 2.92
N PRO A 206 -24.09 -5.82 3.42
CA PRO A 206 -23.25 -4.86 2.71
C PRO A 206 -22.31 -5.53 1.70
N HIS A 207 -21.96 -4.78 0.65
CA HIS A 207 -21.15 -5.29 -0.45
C HIS A 207 -19.69 -5.55 -0.06
N GLN A 208 -19.19 -4.90 1.00
CA GLN A 208 -17.82 -5.08 1.47
C GLN A 208 -17.86 -5.35 2.97
N GLN A 209 -17.46 -6.56 3.36
CA GLN A 209 -17.43 -6.98 4.75
C GLN A 209 -16.60 -8.24 4.93
N THR A 210 -16.04 -8.42 6.13
CA THR A 210 -15.62 -9.74 6.61
C THR A 210 -16.87 -10.50 7.08
N TYR A 211 -17.00 -11.75 6.66
CA TYR A 211 -18.10 -12.59 7.12
C TYR A 211 -18.00 -12.80 8.64
N PRO A 212 -19.09 -12.67 9.40
CA PRO A 212 -19.03 -12.60 10.87
C PRO A 212 -18.66 -13.93 11.55
N VAL A 213 -18.60 -15.03 10.80
CA VAL A 213 -18.15 -16.34 11.30
C VAL A 213 -16.72 -16.59 10.85
N ARG A 214 -15.88 -17.00 11.79
CA ARG A 214 -14.52 -17.50 11.56
C ARG A 214 -14.43 -18.97 11.97
N ALA A 215 -13.57 -19.74 11.33
CA ALA A 215 -13.22 -21.08 11.82
C ALA A 215 -11.88 -21.05 12.56
N ARG A 216 -11.67 -21.90 13.56
CA ARG A 216 -10.36 -22.13 14.19
C ARG A 216 -9.85 -23.52 13.91
N CYS A 217 -8.53 -23.61 13.73
CA CYS A 217 -7.78 -24.84 13.61
C CYS A 217 -6.44 -24.73 14.36
N LEU A 218 -5.69 -25.82 14.39
CA LEU A 218 -4.35 -25.88 14.97
C LEU A 218 -3.33 -26.20 13.87
N GLY A 219 -2.20 -25.50 13.88
CA GLY A 219 -1.02 -25.86 13.10
C GLY A 219 -0.36 -27.15 13.62
N SER A 220 0.59 -27.69 12.85
CA SER A 220 1.31 -28.92 13.19
C SER A 220 2.08 -28.86 14.52
N ASP A 221 2.45 -27.66 14.96
CA ASP A 221 3.13 -27.36 16.23
C ASP A 221 2.17 -27.02 17.40
N GLY A 222 0.86 -27.01 17.14
CA GLY A 222 -0.17 -26.61 18.10
C GLY A 222 -0.51 -25.12 18.11
N THR A 223 0.06 -24.32 17.20
CA THR A 223 -0.25 -22.89 17.06
C THR A 223 -1.70 -22.68 16.65
N GLN A 224 -2.38 -21.69 17.27
CA GLN A 224 -3.78 -21.40 16.97
C GLN A 224 -3.90 -20.53 15.72
N LEU A 225 -4.62 -21.07 14.74
CA LEU A 225 -4.91 -20.42 13.48
C LEU A 225 -6.42 -20.15 13.36
N GLN A 226 -6.77 -19.12 12.60
CA GLN A 226 -8.14 -18.77 12.25
C GLN A 226 -8.31 -18.66 10.76
N ILE A 227 -9.48 -19.05 10.27
CA ILE A 227 -9.88 -18.96 8.88
C ILE A 227 -10.93 -17.88 8.76
N GLY A 228 -10.65 -16.87 7.94
CA GLY A 228 -11.54 -15.73 7.69
C GLY A 228 -12.02 -15.71 6.24
N LEU A 229 -13.32 -15.42 6.06
CA LEU A 229 -13.93 -15.20 4.76
C LEU A 229 -14.22 -13.71 4.56
N GLN A 230 -13.75 -13.15 3.44
CA GLN A 230 -14.03 -11.77 3.04
C GLN A 230 -14.96 -11.71 1.84
N LEU A 231 -15.83 -10.70 1.87
CA LEU A 231 -16.78 -10.39 0.83
C LEU A 231 -16.46 -9.04 0.21
N MET A 232 -16.43 -9.01 -1.11
CA MET A 232 -16.25 -7.79 -1.90
C MET A 232 -17.32 -7.74 -3.00
N GLU A 233 -17.82 -6.54 -3.26
CA GLU A 233 -18.96 -6.29 -4.15
C GLU A 233 -20.21 -7.17 -3.93
N GLY A 234 -20.39 -7.68 -2.70
CA GLY A 234 -21.48 -8.58 -2.31
C GLY A 234 -21.28 -10.02 -2.77
N LYS A 235 -20.04 -10.42 -3.07
CA LYS A 235 -19.67 -11.77 -3.50
C LYS A 235 -18.59 -12.38 -2.60
N LEU A 236 -18.46 -13.71 -2.63
CA LEU A 236 -17.25 -14.40 -2.12
C LEU A 236 -16.03 -13.82 -2.83
N SER A 237 -15.03 -13.37 -2.06
CA SER A 237 -13.85 -12.71 -2.61
C SER A 237 -12.55 -13.36 -2.17
N TYR A 238 -12.35 -13.56 -0.87
CA TYR A 238 -11.08 -14.04 -0.36
C TYR A 238 -11.26 -14.90 0.89
N LEU A 239 -10.53 -16.02 0.97
CA LEU A 239 -10.42 -16.87 2.14
C LEU A 239 -8.96 -16.91 2.55
N ALA A 240 -8.67 -16.76 3.84
CA ALA A 240 -7.30 -16.88 4.34
C ALA A 240 -7.26 -17.59 5.68
N ILE A 241 -6.14 -18.28 5.91
CA ILE A 241 -5.73 -18.78 7.21
C ILE A 241 -4.70 -17.80 7.79
N ASP A 242 -5.00 -17.26 8.97
CA ASP A 242 -4.16 -16.31 9.69
C ASP A 242 -3.93 -16.78 11.12
N PHE A 243 -2.97 -16.16 11.82
CA PHE A 243 -2.82 -16.32 13.27
C PHE A 243 -4.01 -15.71 14.03
N VAL A 244 -4.33 -16.30 15.18
CA VAL A 244 -5.32 -15.73 16.11
C VAL A 244 -4.77 -14.50 16.82
N GLU A 245 -3.46 -14.47 17.10
CA GLU A 245 -2.80 -13.41 17.87
C GLU A 245 -2.37 -12.24 16.97
N GLU A 246 -2.75 -11.02 17.38
CA GLU A 246 -2.52 -9.81 16.57
C GLU A 246 -1.04 -9.47 16.34
N ALA A 247 -0.15 -9.96 17.21
CA ALA A 247 1.29 -9.73 17.13
C ALA A 247 1.92 -10.24 15.82
N TYR A 248 1.24 -11.14 15.11
CA TYR A 248 1.72 -11.71 13.86
C TYR A 248 1.18 -11.01 12.60
N PHE A 249 0.18 -10.10 12.71
CA PHE A 249 -0.36 -9.40 11.53
C PHE A 249 0.58 -8.34 10.94
N GLU A 250 1.61 -7.91 11.68
CA GLU A 250 2.59 -6.91 11.23
C GLU A 250 3.81 -7.52 10.51
N ASP A 251 3.87 -8.85 10.38
CA ASP A 251 4.98 -9.55 9.76
C ASP A 251 4.63 -9.97 8.32
N GLU A 252 5.33 -9.39 7.33
CA GLU A 252 5.17 -9.75 5.91
C GLU A 252 5.46 -11.24 5.65
N SER A 253 6.19 -11.92 6.54
CA SER A 253 6.48 -13.36 6.46
C SER A 253 5.42 -14.26 7.12
N ALA A 254 4.37 -13.69 7.72
CA ALA A 254 3.38 -14.48 8.45
C ALA A 254 2.68 -15.54 7.57
N ILE A 255 2.44 -15.24 6.29
CA ILE A 255 1.84 -16.19 5.34
C ILE A 255 2.78 -17.39 5.11
N ASP A 256 4.06 -17.13 4.87
CA ASP A 256 5.07 -18.18 4.69
C ASP A 256 5.13 -19.10 5.92
N VAL A 257 5.05 -18.52 7.12
CA VAL A 257 5.02 -19.30 8.37
C VAL A 257 3.74 -20.15 8.48
N VAL A 258 2.58 -19.64 8.08
CA VAL A 258 1.34 -20.45 8.06
C VAL A 258 1.46 -21.62 7.08
N GLU A 259 2.05 -21.39 5.92
CA GLU A 259 2.30 -22.43 4.91
C GLU A 259 3.37 -23.44 5.37
N GLU A 260 4.28 -23.07 6.28
CA GLU A 260 5.17 -24.03 6.97
C GLU A 260 4.44 -24.86 8.05
N LEU A 261 3.38 -24.31 8.64
CA LEU A 261 2.62 -24.96 9.71
C LEU A 261 1.53 -25.91 9.20
N LEU A 262 1.10 -25.74 7.95
CA LEU A 262 0.05 -26.51 7.29
C LEU A 262 0.48 -26.91 5.87
N ASP A 263 0.35 -28.19 5.55
CA ASP A 263 0.60 -28.70 4.18
C ASP A 263 -0.70 -28.80 3.35
N GLN A 264 -1.85 -28.52 3.95
CA GLN A 264 -3.17 -28.63 3.32
C GLN A 264 -4.25 -27.85 4.11
N TRP A 265 -5.37 -27.55 3.44
CA TRP A 265 -6.56 -26.99 4.10
C TRP A 265 -7.09 -27.95 5.18
N PRO A 266 -7.45 -27.46 6.38
CA PRO A 266 -7.92 -28.32 7.47
C PRO A 266 -9.20 -29.07 7.13
N ASP A 267 -9.38 -30.26 7.72
CA ASP A 267 -10.64 -30.99 7.61
C ASP A 267 -11.76 -30.22 8.34
N PRO A 268 -12.96 -30.07 7.74
CA PRO A 268 -14.09 -29.40 8.37
C PRO A 268 -14.50 -29.94 9.75
N THR A 269 -14.20 -31.21 10.04
CA THR A 269 -14.49 -31.86 11.34
C THR A 269 -13.58 -31.39 12.47
N ASP A 270 -12.37 -30.93 12.13
CA ASP A 270 -11.40 -30.35 13.05
C ASP A 270 -11.65 -28.86 13.31
N LEU A 271 -12.51 -28.24 12.50
CA LEU A 271 -12.84 -26.83 12.64
C LEU A 271 -13.77 -26.54 13.82
N ARG A 272 -13.54 -25.39 14.44
CA ARG A 272 -14.43 -24.79 15.44
C ARG A 272 -14.90 -23.43 14.97
N TYR A 273 -16.19 -23.29 14.75
CA TYR A 273 -16.79 -22.05 14.25
C TYR A 273 -17.08 -21.08 15.39
N LEU A 274 -16.64 -19.84 15.21
CA LEU A 274 -16.77 -18.76 16.18
C LEU A 274 -17.40 -17.55 15.49
N ARG A 275 -18.21 -16.80 16.25
CA ARG A 275 -18.82 -15.55 15.82
C ARG A 275 -18.50 -14.45 16.82
N GLU A 276 -18.22 -13.25 16.33
CA GLU A 276 -18.05 -12.09 17.21
C GLU A 276 -19.38 -11.73 17.90
N GLY A 277 -19.35 -11.70 19.23
CA GLY A 277 -20.44 -11.27 20.08
C GLY A 277 -20.54 -9.75 20.16
N PRO A 278 -21.61 -9.22 20.80
CA PRO A 278 -21.84 -7.78 20.93
C PRO A 278 -20.70 -7.02 21.62
N ASP A 279 -19.93 -7.71 22.46
CA ASP A 279 -18.84 -7.16 23.25
C ASP A 279 -17.47 -7.29 22.54
N GLY A 280 -17.45 -7.72 21.27
CA GLY A 280 -16.23 -7.95 20.48
C GLY A 280 -15.52 -9.28 20.76
N HIS A 281 -16.05 -10.11 21.67
CA HIS A 281 -15.49 -11.42 21.98
C HIS A 281 -16.01 -12.51 21.04
N LEU A 282 -15.13 -13.40 20.58
CA LEU A 282 -15.50 -14.56 19.77
C LEU A 282 -16.21 -15.62 20.63
N LEU A 283 -17.46 -15.92 20.27
CA LEU A 283 -18.33 -16.91 20.90
C LEU A 283 -18.48 -18.15 19.99
N PRO A 284 -18.49 -19.37 20.55
CA PRO A 284 -18.80 -20.57 19.76
C PRO A 284 -20.16 -20.47 19.08
N VAL A 285 -20.20 -20.87 17.81
CA VAL A 285 -21.44 -21.03 17.06
C VAL A 285 -21.89 -22.49 17.26
N THR A 286 -22.98 -22.67 17.99
CA THR A 286 -23.62 -23.98 18.22
C THR A 286 -24.56 -24.36 17.10
#